data_AF-Q9FE63-F1
#
_entry.id   AF-Q9FE63-F1
#
_cell.length_a   1.000
_cell.length_b   1.000
_cell.length_c   1.000
_cell.angle_alpha   90.00
_cell.angle_beta   90.00
_cell.angle_gamma   90.00
#
_symmetry.space_group_name_H-M   'P 1'
#
loop_
_entity.id
_entity.type
_entity.pdbx_description
1 polymer ?
#
loop_
_entity_poly.entity_id
_entity_poly.type
_entity_poly.pdbx_seq_one_letter_code
_entity_poly.pdbx_strand_id
1 'polypeptide(L)'
;MPLPHTHSLVVSTLSLEHSDKPQRRSRAKVKKKKKTNMSWQTYVDDHLMCDVAGNRLTAAAILGQDGSVWAQSNNFPQVKPEEIQGIKDDFTTPGTLAPTGLFLGGNKYMVIQGEPNAVIRGKKGAGGVTIKKTTLALVFGIYDEPMTPGQCNMVVENLGEYLIESGL
;
A
#
# COMPACT_ATOMS: atom_id res chain seq x y z
N MET A 1 49.54 -31.92 -68.20
CA MET A 1 49.21 -32.92 -69.23
C MET A 1 48.40 -34.03 -68.56
N PRO A 2 47.34 -34.62 -69.15
CA PRO A 2 46.28 -34.11 -70.02
C PRO A 2 44.86 -34.30 -69.40
N LEU A 3 43.87 -33.49 -69.79
CA LEU A 3 42.43 -33.82 -69.79
C LEU A 3 42.09 -34.37 -71.20
N PRO A 4 41.08 -35.25 -71.40
CA PRO A 4 39.76 -34.76 -71.86
C PRO A 4 38.51 -35.66 -71.59
N HIS A 5 37.31 -35.04 -71.71
CA HIS A 5 36.07 -35.44 -72.43
C HIS A 5 35.56 -36.91 -72.36
N THR A 6 34.27 -37.29 -72.31
CA THR A 6 32.96 -36.71 -72.69
C THR A 6 31.85 -37.77 -72.46
N HIS A 7 30.58 -37.32 -72.46
CA HIS A 7 29.34 -38.04 -72.86
C HIS A 7 28.70 -39.10 -71.94
N SER A 8 27.46 -38.86 -71.47
CA SER A 8 26.24 -39.44 -72.09
C SER A 8 24.97 -39.07 -71.29
N LEU A 9 23.92 -38.66 -72.00
CA LEU A 9 22.55 -38.44 -71.50
C LEU A 9 21.83 -39.77 -71.24
N VAL A 10 20.97 -39.82 -70.21
CA VAL A 10 19.66 -40.50 -70.31
C VAL A 10 18.62 -39.73 -69.49
N VAL A 11 17.50 -39.44 -70.15
CA VAL A 11 16.28 -38.79 -69.65
C VAL A 11 15.28 -39.88 -69.29
N SER A 12 14.54 -39.77 -68.17
CA SER A 12 13.05 -39.85 -68.18
C SER A 12 12.40 -40.06 -66.81
N THR A 13 11.37 -39.22 -66.59
CA THR A 13 10.04 -39.46 -66.00
C THR A 13 9.86 -39.80 -64.52
N LEU A 14 9.47 -38.76 -63.77
CA LEU A 14 8.18 -38.59 -63.07
C LEU A 14 7.62 -39.76 -62.23
N SER A 15 7.49 -39.52 -60.92
CA SER A 15 6.26 -39.78 -60.16
C SER A 15 6.21 -38.86 -58.93
N LEU A 16 5.14 -38.07 -58.85
CA LEU A 16 4.74 -37.29 -57.67
C LEU A 16 4.14 -38.23 -56.62
N GLU A 17 4.33 -37.93 -55.32
CA GLU A 17 3.25 -37.52 -54.39
C GLU A 17 3.60 -37.74 -52.91
N HIS A 18 3.55 -36.63 -52.18
CA HIS A 18 3.02 -36.42 -50.82
C HIS A 18 3.44 -37.30 -49.62
N SER A 19 4.19 -36.70 -48.68
CA SER A 19 3.76 -36.68 -47.27
C SER A 19 4.55 -35.70 -46.41
N ASP A 20 3.82 -34.71 -45.87
CA ASP A 20 4.24 -33.65 -44.96
C ASP A 20 4.26 -34.14 -43.49
N LYS A 21 5.28 -33.77 -42.72
CA LYS A 21 5.27 -33.78 -41.25
C LYS A 21 6.07 -32.59 -40.72
N PRO A 22 5.43 -31.54 -40.19
CA PRO A 22 6.13 -30.46 -39.51
C PRO A 22 6.47 -30.83 -38.05
N GLN A 23 7.72 -30.57 -37.69
CA GLN A 23 8.35 -30.83 -36.40
C GLN A 23 7.78 -29.89 -35.31
N ARG A 24 7.26 -30.48 -34.23
CA ARG A 24 6.69 -29.81 -33.04
C ARG A 24 7.64 -28.73 -32.46
N ARG A 25 7.21 -27.46 -32.49
CA ARG A 25 7.78 -26.36 -31.68
C ARG A 25 7.23 -26.42 -30.25
N SER A 26 8.11 -26.60 -29.26
CA SER A 26 7.79 -26.45 -27.83
C SER A 26 7.70 -24.96 -27.45
N ARG A 27 6.52 -24.50 -27.03
CA ARG A 27 6.29 -23.15 -26.47
C ARG A 27 6.86 -23.09 -25.04
N ALA A 28 7.91 -22.31 -24.83
CA ALA A 28 8.33 -21.87 -23.51
C ALA A 28 7.28 -20.90 -22.92
N LYS A 29 6.75 -21.20 -21.73
CA LYS A 29 5.88 -20.28 -20.96
C LYS A 29 6.73 -19.12 -20.43
N VAL A 30 6.59 -17.94 -21.05
CA VAL A 30 7.11 -16.68 -20.50
C VAL A 30 6.33 -16.33 -19.24
N LYS A 31 6.96 -16.41 -18.07
CA LYS A 31 6.40 -15.90 -16.80
C LYS A 31 6.39 -14.37 -16.88
N LYS A 32 5.20 -13.77 -17.02
CA LYS A 32 5.01 -12.31 -16.89
C LYS A 32 5.35 -11.90 -15.45
N LYS A 33 6.36 -11.05 -15.26
CA LYS A 33 6.57 -10.30 -14.00
C LYS A 33 5.32 -9.46 -13.73
N LYS A 34 4.65 -9.68 -12.59
CA LYS A 34 3.61 -8.75 -12.10
C LYS A 34 4.29 -7.42 -11.79
N LYS A 35 3.93 -6.36 -12.51
CA LYS A 35 4.19 -4.98 -12.10
C LYS A 35 3.29 -4.75 -10.89
N THR A 36 3.86 -4.73 -9.69
CA THR A 36 3.17 -4.29 -8.48
C THR A 36 2.87 -2.82 -8.65
N ASN A 37 1.65 -2.50 -9.08
CA ASN A 37 1.14 -1.13 -8.99
C ASN A 37 1.02 -0.86 -7.50
N MET A 38 1.82 0.08 -6.97
CA MET A 38 1.79 0.41 -5.54
C MET A 38 0.40 0.94 -5.20
N SER A 39 -0.39 0.13 -4.51
CA SER A 39 -1.69 0.53 -4.01
C SER A 39 -1.52 1.19 -2.65
N TRP A 40 -2.40 2.13 -2.28
CA TRP A 40 -2.44 2.68 -0.92
C TRP A 40 -2.54 1.58 0.15
N GLN A 41 -3.17 0.45 -0.19
CA GLN A 41 -3.26 -0.71 0.67
C GLN A 41 -1.89 -1.30 1.03
N THR A 42 -0.91 -1.23 0.13
CA THR A 42 0.47 -1.67 0.40
C THR A 42 1.12 -0.84 1.50
N TYR A 43 0.84 0.47 1.59
CA TYR A 43 1.34 1.28 2.71
C TYR A 43 0.70 0.87 4.04
N VAL A 44 -0.61 0.59 4.04
CA VAL A 44 -1.29 0.10 5.25
C VAL A 44 -0.76 -1.27 5.66
N ASP A 45 -0.72 -2.23 4.74
CA ASP A 45 -0.36 -3.63 5.04
C ASP A 45 1.12 -3.77 5.42
N ASP A 46 2.02 -3.15 4.65
CA ASP A 46 3.47 -3.38 4.80
C ASP A 46 4.15 -2.38 5.74
N HIS A 47 3.58 -1.17 5.93
CA HIS A 47 4.24 -0.11 6.70
C HIS A 47 3.50 0.24 8.00
N LEU A 48 2.16 0.24 8.01
CA LEU A 48 1.39 0.50 9.24
C LEU A 48 1.13 -0.78 10.05
N MET A 49 0.68 -1.84 9.41
CA MET A 49 0.36 -3.13 10.05
C MET A 49 1.59 -4.05 10.21
N CYS A 50 2.79 -3.46 10.12
CA CYS A 50 4.06 -4.16 10.29
C CYS A 50 4.28 -4.56 11.75
N ASP A 51 5.19 -5.52 11.94
CA ASP A 51 5.63 -5.95 13.27
C ASP A 51 6.66 -4.98 13.83
N VAL A 52 6.43 -4.49 15.05
CA VAL A 52 7.32 -3.60 15.79
C VAL A 52 7.67 -4.25 17.13
N ALA A 53 8.79 -4.96 17.16
CA ALA A 53 9.27 -5.68 18.33
C ALA A 53 8.23 -6.66 18.91
N GLY A 54 7.53 -7.41 18.03
CA GLY A 54 6.50 -8.39 18.39
C GLY A 54 5.08 -7.82 18.54
N ASN A 55 4.92 -6.50 18.37
CA ASN A 55 3.64 -5.81 18.48
C ASN A 55 3.16 -5.29 17.12
N ARG A 56 1.85 -5.11 16.96
CA ARG A 56 1.25 -4.51 15.76
C ARG A 56 0.17 -3.53 16.16
N LEU A 57 -0.11 -2.55 15.30
CA LEU A 57 -1.31 -1.72 15.42
C LEU A 57 -2.56 -2.62 15.41
N THR A 58 -3.55 -2.28 16.23
CA THR A 58 -4.87 -2.94 16.23
C THR A 58 -5.59 -2.68 14.90
N ALA A 59 -5.49 -1.44 14.42
CA ALA A 59 -6.02 -1.03 13.13
C ALA A 59 -5.28 0.20 12.60
N ALA A 60 -5.25 0.37 11.30
CA ALA A 60 -4.64 1.52 10.63
C ALA A 60 -5.39 1.90 9.36
N ALA A 61 -5.25 3.16 8.93
CA ALA A 61 -5.81 3.64 7.67
C ALA A 61 -5.09 4.87 7.13
N ILE A 62 -5.29 5.12 5.83
CA ILE A 62 -4.91 6.35 5.14
C ILE A 62 -6.20 6.91 4.54
N LEU A 63 -6.59 8.10 4.98
CA LEU A 63 -7.76 8.82 4.46
C LEU A 63 -7.29 10.13 3.83
N GLY A 64 -7.94 10.58 2.77
CA GLY A 64 -7.81 11.97 2.32
C GLY A 64 -8.26 12.94 3.42
N GLN A 65 -7.80 14.18 3.37
CA GLN A 65 -8.25 15.23 4.30
C GLN A 65 -9.73 15.61 4.15
N ASP A 66 -10.44 15.07 3.16
CA ASP A 66 -11.89 15.13 2.99
C ASP A 66 -12.63 13.98 3.70
N GLY A 67 -11.90 12.99 4.23
CA GLY A 67 -12.45 11.78 4.85
C GLY A 67 -12.57 10.60 3.89
N SER A 68 -12.20 10.75 2.61
CA SER A 68 -12.24 9.67 1.63
C SER A 68 -11.23 8.58 1.99
N VAL A 69 -11.67 7.33 2.10
CA VAL A 69 -10.78 6.20 2.44
C VAL A 69 -9.90 5.85 1.24
N TRP A 70 -8.57 6.00 1.39
CA TRP A 70 -7.61 5.59 0.37
C TRP A 70 -7.16 4.14 0.58
N ALA A 71 -6.97 3.74 1.84
CA ALA A 71 -6.73 2.37 2.26
C ALA A 71 -7.00 2.20 3.76
N GLN A 72 -7.33 0.98 4.19
CA GLN A 72 -7.53 0.68 5.61
C GLN A 72 -7.30 -0.80 5.91
N SER A 73 -6.97 -1.09 7.16
CA SER A 73 -6.96 -2.45 7.69
C SER A 73 -8.40 -2.96 7.90
N ASN A 74 -8.59 -4.28 7.93
CA ASN A 74 -9.92 -4.90 8.08
C ASN A 74 -10.67 -4.47 9.36
N ASN A 75 -9.94 -4.17 10.42
CA ASN A 75 -10.49 -3.82 11.73
C ASN A 75 -10.61 -2.30 11.94
N PHE A 76 -10.32 -1.49 10.93
CA PHE A 76 -10.42 -0.04 11.05
C PHE A 76 -11.89 0.37 11.19
N PRO A 77 -12.24 1.16 12.21
CA PRO A 77 -13.64 1.53 12.43
C PRO A 77 -14.13 2.50 11.35
N GLN A 78 -15.43 2.48 11.08
CA GLN A 78 -16.05 3.45 10.19
C GLN A 78 -16.01 4.84 10.83
N VAL A 79 -15.33 5.79 10.17
CA VAL A 79 -15.22 7.17 10.64
C VAL A 79 -16.40 7.99 10.13
N LYS A 80 -17.02 8.76 11.02
CA LYS A 80 -18.13 9.64 10.62
C LYS A 80 -17.61 10.98 10.07
N PRO A 81 -18.35 11.66 9.18
CA PRO A 81 -17.95 12.97 8.67
C PRO A 81 -17.66 14.00 9.77
N GLU A 82 -18.42 13.99 10.87
CA GLU A 82 -18.24 14.91 11.99
C GLU A 82 -16.93 14.63 12.76
N GLU A 83 -16.51 13.37 12.82
CA GLU A 83 -15.24 12.95 13.43
C GLU A 83 -14.05 13.46 12.60
N ILE A 84 -14.12 13.32 11.27
CA ILE A 84 -13.12 13.89 10.35
C ILE A 84 -13.06 15.40 10.47
N GLN A 85 -14.22 16.08 10.54
CA GLN A 85 -14.25 17.53 10.68
C GLN A 85 -13.57 17.99 11.97
N GLY A 86 -13.86 17.35 13.11
CA GLY A 86 -13.21 17.66 14.38
C GLY A 86 -11.68 17.49 14.33
N ILE A 87 -11.19 16.43 13.65
CA ILE A 87 -9.75 16.20 13.44
C ILE A 87 -9.13 17.33 12.59
N LYS A 88 -9.80 17.76 11.51
CA LYS A 88 -9.33 18.86 10.65
C LYS A 88 -9.29 20.19 11.38
N ASP A 89 -10.31 20.46 12.19
CA ASP A 89 -10.40 21.69 12.99
C ASP A 89 -9.26 21.75 14.00
N ASP A 90 -8.89 20.63 14.62
CA ASP A 90 -7.74 20.57 15.56
C ASP A 90 -6.39 20.73 14.86
N PHE A 91 -6.24 20.21 13.64
CA PHE A 91 -5.05 20.50 12.82
C PHE A 91 -4.98 21.96 12.34
N THR A 92 -6.10 22.68 12.31
CA THR A 92 -6.15 24.09 11.88
C THR A 92 -6.02 25.04 13.08
N THR A 93 -6.66 24.67 14.19
CA THR A 93 -6.66 25.38 15.47
C THR A 93 -6.37 24.36 16.58
N PRO A 94 -5.08 24.13 16.90
CA PRO A 94 -4.67 23.15 17.89
C PRO A 94 -5.37 23.33 19.24
N GLY A 95 -5.93 22.24 19.76
CA GLY A 95 -6.59 22.20 21.07
C GLY A 95 -8.11 22.26 21.02
N THR A 96 -8.74 22.35 19.84
CA THR A 96 -10.21 22.33 19.69
C THR A 96 -10.83 21.00 20.12
N LEU A 97 -10.10 19.89 20.00
CA LEU A 97 -10.56 18.58 20.48
C LEU A 97 -10.33 18.35 21.98
N ALA A 98 -9.48 19.13 22.66
CA ALA A 98 -9.16 18.89 24.07
C ALA A 98 -10.40 18.96 25.00
N PRO A 99 -11.35 19.90 24.84
CA PRO A 99 -12.55 19.96 25.68
C PRO A 99 -13.57 18.86 25.40
N THR A 100 -13.70 18.42 24.13
CA THR A 100 -14.75 17.50 23.69
C THR A 100 -14.28 16.04 23.67
N GLY A 101 -13.00 15.82 23.43
CA GLY A 101 -12.35 14.54 23.16
C GLY A 101 -12.27 14.23 21.66
N LEU A 102 -11.29 13.43 21.29
CA LEU A 102 -11.16 12.89 19.94
C LEU A 102 -12.12 11.70 19.78
N PHE A 103 -13.06 11.78 18.84
CA PHE A 103 -13.95 10.68 18.49
C PHE A 103 -13.45 9.98 17.22
N LEU A 104 -13.39 8.65 17.25
CA LEU A 104 -13.05 7.84 16.09
C LEU A 104 -13.84 6.53 16.13
N GLY A 105 -14.74 6.33 15.18
CA GLY A 105 -15.58 5.13 15.15
C GLY A 105 -16.55 5.05 16.33
N GLY A 106 -17.03 6.19 16.82
CA GLY A 106 -17.84 6.29 18.04
C GLY A 106 -17.08 6.10 19.35
N ASN A 107 -15.78 5.80 19.31
CA ASN A 107 -14.94 5.69 20.50
C ASN A 107 -14.36 7.06 20.86
N LYS A 108 -14.55 7.47 22.12
CA LYS A 108 -13.94 8.68 22.67
C LYS A 108 -12.53 8.40 23.21
N TYR A 109 -11.57 9.18 22.75
CA TYR A 109 -10.20 9.22 23.24
C TYR A 109 -9.96 10.56 23.95
N MET A 110 -9.24 10.52 25.07
CA MET A 110 -8.71 11.72 25.71
C MET A 110 -7.54 12.25 24.87
N VAL A 111 -7.59 13.51 24.46
CA VAL A 111 -6.48 14.14 23.74
C VAL A 111 -5.27 14.25 24.66
N ILE A 112 -4.10 13.84 24.17
CA ILE A 112 -2.81 13.96 24.87
C ILE A 112 -1.85 14.80 24.02
N GLN A 113 -0.66 15.08 24.53
CA GLN A 113 0.34 15.90 23.84
C GLN A 113 0.69 15.33 22.45
N GLY A 114 0.26 16.04 21.40
CA GLY A 114 0.67 15.84 20.02
C GLY A 114 1.67 16.91 19.56
N GLU A 115 1.68 17.17 18.26
CA GLU A 115 2.44 18.24 17.61
C GLU A 115 1.47 19.20 16.91
N PRO A 116 1.49 20.51 17.24
CA PRO A 116 0.60 21.49 16.64
C PRO A 116 0.65 21.42 15.11
N ASN A 117 -0.52 21.35 14.47
CA ASN A 117 -0.70 21.27 13.00
C ASN A 117 -0.15 20.02 12.30
N ALA A 118 0.46 19.07 13.03
CA ALA A 118 1.15 17.92 12.45
C ALA A 118 0.67 16.57 13.00
N VAL A 119 0.54 16.44 14.32
CA VAL A 119 0.22 15.16 14.98
C VAL A 119 -0.84 15.35 16.06
N ILE A 120 -1.92 14.58 15.98
CA ILE A 120 -2.91 14.44 17.05
C ILE A 120 -2.74 13.08 17.72
N ARG A 121 -2.78 13.06 19.05
CA ARG A 121 -2.66 11.83 19.83
C ARG A 121 -3.84 11.72 20.80
N GLY A 122 -4.41 10.52 20.87
CA GLY A 122 -5.51 10.19 21.75
C GLY A 122 -5.22 8.96 22.61
N LYS A 123 -5.71 8.96 23.84
CA LYS A 123 -5.60 7.84 24.79
C LYS A 123 -6.99 7.32 25.18
N LYS A 124 -7.18 6.00 25.20
CA LYS A 124 -8.40 5.34 25.67
C LYS A 124 -8.00 4.10 26.49
N GLY A 125 -8.04 4.23 27.81
CA GLY A 125 -7.58 3.17 28.71
C GLY A 125 -6.11 2.83 28.46
N ALA A 126 -5.86 1.56 28.15
CA ALA A 126 -4.55 1.00 27.82
C ALA A 126 -4.11 1.27 26.36
N GLY A 127 -5.07 1.51 25.48
CA GLY A 127 -4.83 1.80 24.06
C GLY A 127 -4.86 3.28 23.73
N GLY A 128 -4.75 3.56 22.44
CA GLY A 128 -4.78 4.91 21.93
C GLY A 128 -4.75 5.00 20.41
N VAL A 129 -4.60 6.22 19.93
CA VAL A 129 -4.56 6.53 18.51
C VAL A 129 -3.54 7.64 18.24
N THR A 130 -2.84 7.53 17.12
CA THR A 130 -2.01 8.58 16.56
C THR A 130 -2.51 8.91 15.16
N ILE A 131 -2.63 10.21 14.87
CA ILE A 131 -3.07 10.75 13.59
C ILE A 131 -2.00 11.72 13.10
N LYS A 132 -1.33 11.39 11.99
CA LYS A 132 -0.33 12.26 11.34
C LYS A 132 -0.97 12.91 10.12
N LYS A 133 -0.93 14.25 10.07
CA LYS A 133 -1.32 15.02 8.89
C LYS A 133 -0.18 15.04 7.87
N THR A 134 -0.55 14.84 6.61
CA THR A 134 0.34 14.96 5.43
C THR A 134 -0.19 16.07 4.52
N THR A 135 0.37 16.25 3.33
CA THR A 135 -0.07 17.32 2.41
C THR A 135 -1.52 17.11 1.96
N LEU A 136 -1.91 15.87 1.69
CA LEU A 136 -3.20 15.49 1.10
C LEU A 136 -3.99 14.49 1.95
N ALA A 137 -3.34 13.79 2.87
CA ALA A 137 -3.93 12.70 3.65
C ALA A 137 -3.76 12.83 5.17
N LEU A 138 -4.46 11.96 5.87
CA LEU A 138 -4.38 11.69 7.29
C LEU A 138 -4.00 10.21 7.47
N VAL A 139 -2.92 9.95 8.18
CA VAL A 139 -2.44 8.60 8.50
C VAL A 139 -2.86 8.27 9.93
N PHE A 140 -3.58 7.16 10.09
CA PHE A 140 -4.14 6.72 11.37
C PHE A 140 -3.46 5.43 11.82
N GLY A 141 -3.11 5.37 13.11
CA GLY A 141 -2.78 4.13 13.80
C GLY A 141 -3.51 4.04 15.13
N ILE A 142 -4.23 2.94 15.34
CA ILE A 142 -4.90 2.58 16.59
C ILE A 142 -4.10 1.43 17.20
N TYR A 143 -3.82 1.51 18.50
CA TYR A 143 -3.11 0.48 19.23
C TYR A 143 -3.81 0.13 20.53
N ASP A 144 -3.60 -1.10 20.97
CA ASP A 144 -3.91 -1.58 22.31
C ASP A 144 -2.65 -2.23 22.91
N GLU A 145 -2.71 -2.58 24.20
CA GLU A 145 -1.64 -3.35 24.85
C GLU A 145 -1.37 -4.67 24.10
N PRO A 146 -0.11 -5.14 24.03
CA PRO A 146 1.08 -4.60 24.71
C PRO A 146 1.81 -3.50 23.91
N MET A 147 1.24 -2.98 22.83
CA MET A 147 1.86 -1.92 22.05
C MET A 147 1.87 -0.60 22.84
N THR A 148 3.01 0.07 22.85
CA THR A 148 3.17 1.33 23.57
C THR A 148 2.77 2.53 22.69
N PRO A 149 2.39 3.68 23.30
CA PRO A 149 2.16 4.91 22.54
C PRO A 149 3.35 5.31 21.65
N GLY A 150 4.58 5.12 22.14
CA GLY A 150 5.80 5.43 21.40
C GLY A 150 5.99 4.56 20.15
N GLN A 151 5.64 3.27 20.22
CA GLN A 151 5.65 2.40 19.05
C GLN A 151 4.62 2.84 18.01
N CYS A 152 3.41 3.23 18.44
CA CYS A 152 2.38 3.71 17.51
C CYS A 152 2.81 5.01 16.82
N ASN A 153 3.32 5.97 17.58
CA ASN A 153 3.87 7.22 17.08
C ASN A 153 4.92 6.98 16.00
N MET A 154 5.93 6.15 16.30
CA MET A 154 7.01 5.83 15.37
C MET A 154 6.48 5.34 14.02
N VAL A 155 5.56 4.37 14.02
CA VAL A 155 5.02 3.79 12.79
C VAL A 155 4.24 4.81 11.97
N VAL A 156 3.32 5.52 12.62
CA VAL A 156 2.41 6.46 11.94
C VAL A 156 3.16 7.68 11.43
N GLU A 157 4.06 8.23 12.25
CA GLU A 157 4.80 9.45 11.92
C GLU A 157 5.84 9.19 10.84
N ASN A 158 6.56 8.06 10.87
CA ASN A 158 7.51 7.68 9.81
C ASN A 158 6.83 7.57 8.44
N LEU A 159 5.66 6.91 8.36
CA LEU A 159 4.94 6.83 7.09
C LEU A 159 4.45 8.22 6.64
N GLY A 160 3.90 9.02 7.55
CA GLY A 160 3.44 10.35 7.18
C GLY A 160 4.56 11.28 6.73
N GLU A 161 5.75 11.20 7.33
CA GLU A 161 6.95 11.92 6.89
C GLU A 161 7.35 11.51 5.47
N TYR A 162 7.41 10.21 5.20
CA TYR A 162 7.67 9.70 3.85
C TYR A 162 6.66 10.20 2.81
N LEU A 163 5.36 10.25 3.17
CA LEU A 163 4.32 10.77 2.28
C LEU A 163 4.52 12.26 2.01
N ILE A 164 4.83 13.06 3.04
CA ILE A 164 5.13 14.50 2.89
C ILE A 164 6.33 14.71 1.96
N GLU A 165 7.43 13.97 2.16
CA GLU A 165 8.62 14.04 1.31
C GLU A 165 8.33 13.64 -0.15
N SER A 166 7.37 12.73 -0.33
CA SER A 166 6.88 12.31 -1.65
C SER A 166 5.90 13.31 -2.30
N GLY A 167 5.58 14.43 -1.62
CA GLY A 167 4.62 15.44 -2.10
C GLY A 167 3.16 15.04 -1.93
N LEU A 168 2.88 14.10 -1.01
CA LEU A 168 1.55 13.57 -0.70
C LEU A 168 1.07 14.02 0.68
#